data_AF-A0A2E5ALZ3-F1
#
_entry.id   AF-A0A2E5ALZ3-F1
#
_cell.length_a   1.000
_cell.length_b   1.000
_cell.length_c   1.000
_cell.angle_alpha   90.00
_cell.angle_beta   90.00
_cell.angle_gamma   90.00
#
_symmetry.space_group_name_H-M   'P 1'
#
loop_
_entity.id
_entity.type
_entity.pdbx_description
1 polymer ?
#
loop_
_entity_poly.entity_id
_entity_poly.type
_entity_poly.pdbx_seq_one_letter_code
_entity_poly.pdbx_strand_id
1 'polypeptide(L)'
;MATTTFSGPIKAGTIKNTTGTTVGTDVANVGQVVMAQTFSADLSGGALAAQVTDVVIPANSQIIDCVIDIITAANASTNLSVGDTAGGAATILNTFASGTDAGRKYPTTQAGAALAWQDTGTTDIRLTVTASAATNAGLVRFTILYQQNNNLA
;
A
#
# COMPACT_ATOMS: atom_id res chain seq x y z
N MET A 1 -28.89 -3.67 0.23
CA MET A 1 -27.94 -2.67 0.77
C MET A 1 -26.76 -2.62 -0.19
N ALA A 2 -26.46 -1.47 -0.82
CA ALA A 2 -25.48 -1.42 -1.91
C ALA A 2 -24.03 -1.26 -1.41
N THR A 3 -23.79 -0.36 -0.47
CA THR A 3 -22.48 -0.11 0.15
C THR A 3 -22.65 0.31 1.62
N THR A 4 -21.66 0.01 2.46
CA THR A 4 -21.61 0.41 3.89
C THR A 4 -20.27 1.04 4.20
N THR A 5 -20.26 2.13 4.96
CA THR A 5 -19.05 2.86 5.35
C THR A 5 -18.93 2.87 6.87
N PHE A 6 -17.71 2.67 7.37
CA PHE A 6 -17.37 2.77 8.78
C PHE A 6 -16.46 3.99 8.99
N SER A 7 -16.67 4.73 10.08
CA SER A 7 -15.87 5.93 10.39
C SER A 7 -14.54 5.62 11.07
N GLY A 8 -14.23 4.35 11.33
CA GLY A 8 -13.04 3.95 12.05
C GLY A 8 -12.61 2.52 11.74
N PRO A 9 -11.53 2.06 12.39
CA PRO A 9 -10.96 0.74 12.17
C PRO A 9 -11.98 -0.36 12.44
N ILE A 10 -11.93 -1.42 11.64
CA ILE A 10 -12.79 -2.58 11.84
C ILE A 10 -11.96 -3.69 12.48
N LYS A 11 -12.39 -4.09 13.67
CA LYS A 11 -11.83 -5.19 14.46
C LYS A 11 -12.85 -6.31 14.58
N ALA A 12 -12.43 -7.56 14.40
CA ALA A 12 -13.30 -8.73 14.46
C ALA A 12 -12.79 -9.74 15.51
N GLY A 13 -13.69 -10.23 16.37
CA GLY A 13 -13.43 -11.16 17.46
C GLY A 13 -14.60 -11.24 18.43
N THR A 14 -14.71 -12.33 19.20
CA THR A 14 -15.81 -12.56 20.15
C THR A 14 -15.46 -12.11 21.57
N ILE A 15 -14.20 -12.27 21.98
CA ILE A 15 -13.63 -11.85 23.26
C ILE A 15 -12.88 -10.56 23.01
N LYS A 16 -13.48 -9.44 23.40
CA LYS A 16 -13.00 -8.09 23.01
C LYS A 16 -11.84 -7.59 23.88
N ASN A 17 -11.83 -7.99 25.14
CA ASN A 17 -10.89 -7.51 26.14
C ASN A 17 -10.24 -8.71 26.84
N THR A 18 -8.96 -8.59 27.17
CA THR A 18 -8.28 -9.57 28.01
C THR A 18 -8.55 -9.24 29.47
N THR A 19 -9.24 -10.13 30.18
CA THR A 19 -9.57 -10.01 31.61
C THR A 19 -8.88 -11.08 32.47
N GLY A 20 -8.20 -12.03 31.84
CA GLY A 20 -7.52 -13.15 32.49
C GLY A 20 -6.51 -13.81 31.55
N THR A 21 -6.18 -15.07 31.81
CA THR A 21 -5.12 -15.80 31.09
C THR A 21 -5.63 -17.00 30.28
N THR A 22 -6.90 -17.36 30.40
CA THR A 22 -7.48 -18.53 29.73
C THR A 22 -7.92 -18.19 28.30
N VAL A 23 -7.24 -18.76 27.30
CA VAL A 23 -7.59 -18.61 25.88
C VAL A 23 -8.99 -19.18 25.61
N GLY A 24 -9.78 -18.45 24.83
CA GLY A 24 -11.17 -18.82 24.52
C GLY A 24 -12.18 -18.45 25.61
N THR A 25 -11.72 -17.91 26.75
CA THR A 25 -12.60 -17.39 27.81
C THR A 25 -12.30 -15.91 28.08
N ASP A 26 -11.07 -15.59 28.50
CA ASP A 26 -10.72 -14.29 29.06
C ASP A 26 -9.51 -13.62 28.36
N VAL A 27 -9.01 -14.20 27.27
CA VAL A 27 -7.96 -13.61 26.43
C VAL A 27 -8.59 -13.10 25.13
N ALA A 28 -8.35 -11.81 24.80
CA ALA A 28 -8.90 -11.20 23.61
C ALA A 28 -8.50 -11.94 22.33
N ASN A 29 -9.47 -12.19 21.45
CA ASN A 29 -9.28 -12.86 20.16
C ASN A 29 -9.68 -11.95 19.00
N VAL A 30 -9.18 -10.71 19.04
CA VAL A 30 -9.55 -9.65 18.10
C VAL A 30 -8.45 -9.41 17.08
N GLY A 31 -8.81 -9.39 15.79
CA GLY A 31 -7.92 -9.03 14.68
C GLY A 31 -8.41 -7.81 13.90
N GLN A 32 -7.49 -7.08 13.26
CA GLN A 32 -7.80 -5.98 12.36
C GLN A 32 -8.23 -6.51 10.98
N VAL A 33 -9.24 -5.89 10.38
CA VAL A 33 -9.60 -6.13 8.98
C VAL A 33 -8.57 -5.44 8.06
N VAL A 34 -8.14 -6.17 7.03
CA VAL A 34 -7.28 -5.61 5.96
C VAL A 34 -8.14 -4.87 4.95
N MET A 35 -7.81 -3.60 4.72
CA MET A 35 -8.40 -2.73 3.72
C MET A 35 -7.54 -2.75 2.45
N ALA A 36 -8.15 -2.40 1.31
CA ALA A 36 -7.47 -2.28 0.03
C ALA A 36 -7.85 -0.98 -0.66
N GLN A 37 -6.85 -0.29 -1.22
CA GLN A 37 -7.05 0.82 -2.15
C GLN A 37 -6.17 0.63 -3.38
N THR A 38 -6.65 1.05 -4.55
CA THR A 38 -6.02 0.76 -5.83
C THR A 38 -5.96 2.00 -6.71
N PHE A 39 -4.84 2.18 -7.41
CA PHE A 39 -4.69 3.18 -8.47
C PHE A 39 -3.91 2.58 -9.65
N SER A 40 -3.87 3.30 -10.78
CA SER A 40 -3.11 2.88 -11.97
C SER A 40 -2.20 4.01 -12.44
N ALA A 41 -1.07 3.63 -13.03
CA ALA A 41 -0.07 4.51 -13.60
C ALA A 41 0.15 4.12 -15.07
N ASP A 42 -0.11 5.06 -15.97
CA ASP A 42 0.18 4.92 -17.39
C ASP A 42 1.66 5.23 -17.64
N LEU A 43 2.39 4.29 -18.22
CA LEU A 43 3.80 4.42 -18.55
C LEU A 43 4.03 4.79 -20.02
N SER A 44 2.98 4.81 -20.85
CA SER A 44 3.08 5.09 -22.28
C SER A 44 3.45 6.55 -22.61
N GLY A 45 3.25 7.47 -21.66
CA GLY A 45 3.62 8.88 -21.77
C GLY A 45 5.07 9.21 -21.41
N GLY A 46 5.89 8.22 -21.07
CA GLY A 46 7.28 8.40 -20.64
C GLY A 46 7.46 8.32 -19.12
N ALA A 47 8.52 8.97 -18.63
CA ALA A 47 8.83 8.99 -17.21
C ALA A 47 7.74 9.74 -16.42
N LEU A 48 7.39 9.22 -15.25
CA LEU A 48 6.43 9.86 -14.35
C LEU A 48 7.21 10.61 -13.27
N ALA A 49 7.11 11.93 -13.29
CA ALA A 49 7.38 12.74 -12.09
C ALA A 49 6.38 12.35 -10.99
N ALA A 50 6.66 12.66 -9.71
CA ALA A 50 5.84 12.23 -8.58
C ALA A 50 4.35 12.62 -8.76
N GLN A 51 3.56 11.72 -9.34
CA GLN A 51 2.16 11.95 -9.66
C GLN A 51 1.36 11.64 -8.42
N VAL A 52 0.54 12.60 -8.00
CA VAL A 52 -0.34 12.43 -6.84
C VAL A 52 -1.51 11.52 -7.22
N THR A 53 -1.80 10.53 -6.39
CA THR A 53 -2.91 9.59 -6.57
C THR A 53 -4.11 9.97 -5.70
N ASP A 54 -5.25 9.32 -5.89
CA ASP A 54 -6.41 9.48 -5.00
C ASP A 54 -6.38 8.53 -3.80
N VAL A 55 -5.32 7.72 -3.64
CA VAL A 55 -5.17 6.82 -2.51
C VAL A 55 -4.66 7.59 -1.30
N VAL A 56 -5.42 7.49 -0.21
CA VAL A 56 -5.09 8.10 1.09
C VAL A 56 -5.11 7.01 2.15
N ILE A 57 -3.97 6.76 2.79
CA ILE A 57 -3.86 5.81 3.89
C ILE A 57 -3.97 6.59 5.20
N PRO A 58 -4.90 6.24 6.10
CA PRO A 58 -5.06 6.97 7.35
C PRO A 58 -3.84 6.88 8.27
N ALA A 59 -3.74 7.81 9.21
CA ALA A 59 -2.76 7.79 10.28
C ALA A 59 -2.72 6.46 11.06
N ASN A 60 -1.54 6.13 11.62
CA ASN A 60 -1.23 4.97 12.46
C ASN A 60 -1.55 3.61 11.80
N SER A 61 -1.61 3.58 10.47
CA SER A 61 -1.93 2.37 9.73
C SER A 61 -0.68 1.54 9.50
N GLN A 62 -0.85 0.22 9.45
CA GLN A 62 0.20 -0.69 9.01
C GLN A 62 -0.05 -1.05 7.55
N ILE A 63 0.93 -0.86 6.67
CA ILE A 63 0.89 -1.38 5.30
C ILE A 63 1.35 -2.83 5.32
N ILE A 64 0.52 -3.70 4.76
CA ILE A 64 0.74 -5.15 4.71
C ILE A 64 1.41 -5.54 3.40
N ASP A 65 0.99 -4.93 2.28
CA ASP A 65 1.52 -5.26 0.96
C ASP A 65 1.28 -4.12 -0.05
N CYS A 66 2.09 -4.11 -1.10
CA CYS A 66 1.94 -3.28 -2.28
C CYS A 66 1.94 -4.19 -3.51
N VAL A 67 0.76 -4.63 -3.96
CA VAL A 67 0.64 -5.52 -5.10
C VAL A 67 0.77 -4.72 -6.40
N ILE A 68 1.67 -5.14 -7.27
CA ILE A 68 1.93 -4.48 -8.56
C ILE A 68 1.44 -5.41 -9.67
N ASP A 69 0.39 -5.03 -10.37
CA ASP A 69 -0.11 -5.71 -11.56
C ASP A 69 0.34 -4.94 -12.81
N ILE A 70 1.32 -5.48 -13.54
CA ILE A 70 1.72 -4.94 -14.85
C ILE A 70 0.72 -5.48 -15.87
N ILE A 71 -0.31 -4.69 -16.17
CA ILE A 71 -1.41 -5.04 -17.06
C ILE A 71 -0.93 -5.04 -18.52
N THR A 72 -0.16 -4.03 -18.89
CA THR A 72 0.52 -3.93 -20.18
C THR A 72 2.00 -3.77 -19.91
N ALA A 73 2.82 -4.58 -20.56
CA ALA A 73 4.25 -4.56 -20.38
C ALA A 73 4.85 -3.24 -20.88
N ALA A 74 5.82 -2.72 -20.16
CA ALA A 74 6.61 -1.60 -20.63
C ALA A 74 7.57 -2.05 -21.73
N ASN A 75 7.82 -1.20 -22.72
CA ASN A 75 8.77 -1.50 -23.81
C ASN A 75 10.24 -1.48 -23.37
N ALA A 76 10.52 -0.94 -22.17
CA ALA A 76 11.80 -0.99 -21.48
C ALA A 76 11.54 -1.07 -19.97
N SER A 77 12.46 -1.68 -19.22
CA SER A 77 12.35 -1.71 -17.75
C SER A 77 12.42 -0.29 -17.18
N THR A 78 11.52 0.03 -16.25
CA THR A 78 11.50 1.31 -15.53
C THR A 78 11.49 1.03 -14.02
N ASN A 79 12.02 1.97 -13.24
CA ASN A 79 11.97 1.86 -11.78
C ASN A 79 10.69 2.52 -11.29
N LEU A 80 9.83 1.72 -10.68
CA LEU A 80 8.59 2.14 -10.05
C LEU A 80 8.86 2.46 -8.57
N SER A 81 8.46 3.66 -8.15
CA SER A 81 8.45 4.01 -6.73
C SER A 81 7.06 4.49 -6.34
N VAL A 82 6.70 4.21 -5.10
CA VAL A 82 5.50 4.72 -4.44
C VAL A 82 5.98 5.44 -3.20
N GLY A 83 5.54 6.68 -3.06
CA GLY A 83 5.82 7.50 -1.91
C GLY A 83 4.58 8.19 -1.41
N ASP A 84 4.77 9.28 -0.70
CA ASP A 84 3.69 10.13 -0.24
C ASP A 84 4.06 11.62 -0.36
N THR A 85 3.05 12.47 -0.30
CA THR A 85 3.22 13.92 -0.50
C THR A 85 4.04 14.63 0.56
N ALA A 86 4.26 14.02 1.74
CA ALA A 86 5.01 14.62 2.85
C ALA A 86 6.41 13.99 3.00
N GLY A 87 6.52 12.66 2.94
CA GLY A 87 7.75 11.90 3.14
C GLY A 87 8.60 11.73 1.88
N GLY A 88 8.06 12.05 0.70
CA GLY A 88 8.76 12.00 -0.59
C GLY A 88 8.42 10.79 -1.43
N ALA A 89 9.00 10.70 -2.63
CA ALA A 89 8.55 9.83 -3.72
C ALA A 89 8.84 8.32 -3.58
N ALA A 90 9.47 7.88 -2.48
CA ALA A 90 9.94 6.51 -2.33
C ALA A 90 9.83 6.00 -0.87
N THR A 91 8.78 6.39 -0.15
CA THR A 91 8.55 6.02 1.26
C THR A 91 7.84 4.67 1.47
N ILE A 92 7.19 4.14 0.43
CA ILE A 92 6.42 2.88 0.48
C ILE A 92 7.05 1.83 -0.45
N LEU A 93 7.48 2.23 -1.64
CA LEU A 93 8.16 1.41 -2.62
C LEU A 93 9.28 2.25 -3.24
N ASN A 94 10.49 1.74 -3.31
CA ASN A 94 11.62 2.46 -3.85
C ASN A 94 12.28 1.67 -4.97
N THR A 95 12.16 2.21 -6.18
CA THR A 95 12.89 1.76 -7.36
C THR A 95 12.69 0.28 -7.72
N PHE A 96 11.48 -0.23 -7.58
CA PHE A 96 11.13 -1.57 -8.04
C PHE A 96 11.22 -1.64 -9.56
N ALA A 97 12.10 -2.50 -10.09
CA ALA A 97 12.24 -2.67 -11.53
C ALA A 97 11.01 -3.39 -12.11
N SER A 98 10.30 -2.73 -13.04
CA SER A 98 9.11 -3.30 -13.70
C SER A 98 9.44 -4.54 -14.54
N GLY A 99 10.65 -4.59 -15.13
CA GLY A 99 10.92 -5.47 -16.25
C GLY A 99 10.09 -5.09 -17.49
N THR A 100 10.07 -5.99 -18.47
CA THR A 100 9.38 -5.81 -19.76
C THR A 100 8.27 -6.85 -19.99
N ASP A 101 7.90 -7.59 -18.95
CA ASP A 101 6.85 -8.60 -19.01
C ASP A 101 5.61 -8.14 -18.26
N ALA A 102 4.44 -8.48 -18.79
CA ALA A 102 3.19 -8.35 -18.05
C ALA A 102 3.13 -9.36 -16.90
N GLY A 103 2.29 -9.07 -15.91
CA GLY A 103 2.00 -9.97 -14.80
C GLY A 103 2.13 -9.32 -13.43
N ARG A 104 1.73 -10.09 -12.42
CA ARG A 104 1.76 -9.66 -11.02
C ARG A 104 3.16 -9.78 -10.44
N LYS A 105 3.55 -8.77 -9.67
CA LYS A 105 4.79 -8.70 -8.91
C LYS A 105 4.46 -8.37 -7.46
N TYR A 106 5.20 -8.99 -6.55
CA TYR A 106 5.18 -8.69 -5.13
C TYR A 106 6.53 -8.09 -4.75
N PRO A 107 6.61 -6.77 -4.54
CA PRO A 107 7.81 -6.17 -4.00
C PRO A 107 8.01 -6.71 -2.58
N THR A 108 9.21 -7.22 -2.31
CA THR A 108 9.61 -7.51 -0.93
C THR A 108 10.16 -6.25 -0.28
N THR A 109 10.36 -6.27 1.03
CA THR A 109 11.00 -5.16 1.79
C THR A 109 12.39 -4.76 1.28
N GLN A 110 13.00 -5.54 0.37
CA GLN A 110 14.26 -5.19 -0.31
C GLN A 110 14.11 -4.13 -1.41
N ALA A 111 12.89 -3.79 -1.85
CA ALA A 111 12.65 -2.70 -2.81
C ALA A 111 12.63 -1.32 -2.12
N GLY A 112 13.58 -1.07 -1.22
CA GLY A 112 13.88 0.18 -0.50
C GLY A 112 12.71 0.88 0.22
N ALA A 113 12.93 1.15 1.51
CA ALA A 113 12.09 1.92 2.43
C ALA A 113 10.78 1.25 2.89
N ALA A 114 10.94 0.12 3.59
CA ALA A 114 9.97 -0.42 4.55
C ALA A 114 9.83 0.44 5.84
N LEU A 115 10.01 1.76 5.77
CA LEU A 115 9.89 2.65 6.94
C LEU A 115 8.42 2.86 7.32
N ALA A 116 7.57 3.17 6.33
CA ALA A 116 6.16 3.44 6.57
C ALA A 116 5.28 2.17 6.63
N TRP A 117 5.86 0.98 6.40
CA TRP A 117 5.05 -0.25 6.38
C TRP A 117 4.62 -0.68 7.78
N GLN A 118 5.47 -0.48 8.77
CA GLN A 118 5.10 -0.75 10.17
C GLN A 118 4.06 0.26 10.67
N ASP A 119 4.27 1.54 10.37
CA ASP A 119 3.39 2.63 10.79
C ASP A 119 3.48 3.81 9.80
N THR A 120 2.34 4.29 9.32
CA THR A 120 2.24 5.45 8.43
C THR A 120 2.42 6.80 9.13
N GLY A 121 2.55 6.82 10.45
CA GLY A 121 2.74 8.01 11.27
C GLY A 121 1.43 8.66 11.69
N THR A 122 1.52 9.84 12.31
CA THR A 122 0.42 10.48 13.03
C THR A 122 -0.60 11.23 12.14
N THR A 123 -0.35 11.30 10.84
CA THR A 123 -1.21 11.98 9.88
C THR A 123 -1.53 11.08 8.70
N ASP A 124 -2.66 11.34 8.05
CA ASP A 124 -3.00 10.66 6.80
C ASP A 124 -1.95 10.94 5.73
N ILE A 125 -1.57 9.91 4.97
CA ILE A 125 -0.61 10.02 3.87
C ILE A 125 -1.32 9.85 2.53
N ARG A 126 -1.07 10.78 1.60
CA ARG A 126 -1.58 10.69 0.22
C ARG A 126 -0.48 10.18 -0.69
N LEU A 127 -0.77 9.11 -1.41
CA LEU A 127 0.25 8.39 -2.16
C LEU A 127 0.64 9.11 -3.46
N THR A 128 1.91 8.98 -3.80
CA THR A 128 2.47 9.41 -5.08
C THR A 128 3.11 8.21 -5.80
N VAL A 129 3.21 8.29 -7.13
CA VAL A 129 3.91 7.29 -7.95
C VAL A 129 4.92 7.96 -8.87
N THR A 130 6.07 7.33 -9.04
CA THR A 130 7.09 7.72 -10.03
C THR A 130 7.54 6.54 -10.87
N ALA A 131 7.93 6.83 -12.11
CA ALA A 131 8.57 5.90 -13.02
C ALA A 131 9.78 6.60 -13.65
N SER A 132 10.96 5.98 -13.59
CA SER A 132 12.22 6.68 -13.90
C SER A 132 12.59 6.73 -15.38
N ALA A 133 12.14 5.76 -16.17
CA ALA A 133 12.50 5.64 -17.57
C ALA A 133 11.39 6.15 -18.50
N ALA A 134 11.80 6.74 -19.63
CA ALA A 134 10.88 7.11 -20.69
C ALA A 134 10.47 5.88 -21.51
N THR A 135 9.30 5.32 -21.19
CA THR A 135 8.64 4.24 -21.92
C THR A 135 7.58 4.82 -22.86
N ASN A 136 7.25 4.10 -23.93
CA ASN A 136 6.15 4.45 -24.85
C ASN A 136 5.01 3.42 -24.85
N ALA A 137 5.10 2.44 -23.94
CA ALA A 137 4.08 1.48 -23.63
C ALA A 137 4.13 1.16 -22.14
N GLY A 138 3.01 0.68 -21.60
CA GLY A 138 2.94 0.11 -20.26
C GLY A 138 1.79 0.69 -19.44
N LEU A 139 1.16 -0.17 -18.67
CA LEU A 139 0.10 0.20 -17.73
C LEU A 139 0.27 -0.66 -16.50
N VAL A 140 0.42 -0.01 -15.34
CA VAL A 140 0.63 -0.69 -14.07
C VAL A 140 -0.48 -0.31 -13.11
N ARG A 141 -0.97 -1.28 -12.35
CA ARG A 141 -1.92 -1.07 -11.26
C ARG A 141 -1.25 -1.42 -9.94
N PHE A 142 -1.39 -0.52 -8.97
CA PHE A 142 -0.91 -0.73 -7.61
C PHE A 142 -2.11 -0.95 -6.71
N THR A 143 -2.05 -1.97 -5.85
CA THR A 143 -3.03 -2.20 -4.79
C THR A 143 -2.32 -2.22 -3.45
N ILE A 144 -2.67 -1.28 -2.58
CA ILE A 144 -2.10 -1.16 -1.24
C ILE A 144 -3.03 -1.85 -0.26
N LEU A 145 -2.51 -2.86 0.42
CA LEU A 145 -3.18 -3.57 1.51
C LEU A 145 -2.72 -2.97 2.84
N TYR A 146 -3.65 -2.59 3.71
CA TYR A 146 -3.31 -1.95 4.98
C TYR A 146 -4.34 -2.23 6.08
N GLN A 147 -3.90 -2.13 7.34
CA GLN A 147 -4.75 -2.22 8.52
C GLN A 147 -4.79 -0.84 9.19
N GLN A 148 -5.99 -0.27 9.30
CA GLN A 148 -6.19 1.08 9.86
C GLN A 148 -5.90 1.11 11.36
N ASN A 149 -5.15 2.13 11.80
CA ASN A 149 -4.86 2.39 13.21
C ASN A 149 -4.42 1.12 13.97
N ASN A 150 -3.50 0.35 13.37
CA ASN A 150 -2.93 -0.81 14.05
C ASN A 150 -1.90 -0.39 15.11
N ASN A 151 -1.25 0.77 14.90
CA ASN A 151 -0.36 1.44 15.85
C ASN A 151 0.66 0.48 16.48
N LEU A 152 1.58 0.00 15.66
CA LEU A 152 2.64 -0.93 16.07
C LEU A 152 3.93 -0.23 16.53
N ALA A 153 3.99 1.09 16.42
CA ALA A 153 5.07 1.92 16.94
C ALA A 153 4.95 2.16 18.46
#